data_AF-A0A495ZV99-F1
#
_entry.id   AF-A0A495ZV99-F1
#
_cell.length_a   1.000
_cell.length_b   1.000
_cell.length_c   1.000
_cell.angle_alpha   90.00
_cell.angle_beta   90.00
_cell.angle_gamma   90.00
#
_symmetry.space_group_name_H-M   'P 1'
#
loop_
_entity.id
_entity.type
_entity.pdbx_description
1 polymer ?
#
loop_
_entity_poly.entity_id
_entity_poly.type
_entity_poly.pdbx_seq_one_letter_code
_entity_poly.pdbx_strand_id
1 'polypeptide(L)' 'MTTEQATDLQNALETMLNRITTGGDITEQLLMIEQLSTDIESTAPTMLNHYLQRKSYTKALDFLKDM' A
#
# COMPACT_ATOMS: atom_id res chain seq x y z
N MET A 1 -4.84 -10.46 7.36
CA MET A 1 -4.62 -9.02 7.41
C MET A 1 -5.70 -8.46 8.30
N THR A 2 -5.35 -7.60 9.25
CA THR A 2 -6.34 -6.90 10.09
C THR A 2 -6.88 -5.67 9.36
N THR A 3 -8.02 -5.15 9.82
CA THR A 3 -8.56 -3.88 9.31
C THR A 3 -7.58 -2.74 9.52
N GLU A 4 -6.89 -2.69 10.66
CA GLU A 4 -5.86 -1.69 10.95
C GLU A 4 -4.71 -1.75 9.92
N GLN A 5 -4.17 -2.94 9.65
CA GLN A 5 -3.13 -3.13 8.63
C GLN A 5 -3.59 -2.70 7.23
N ALA A 6 -4.85 -2.96 6.88
CA ALA A 6 -5.43 -2.55 5.61
C ALA A 6 -5.53 -1.02 5.51
N THR A 7 -6.00 -0.37 6.59
CA THR A 7 -6.09 1.09 6.69
C THR A 7 -4.72 1.75 6.65
N ASP A 8 -3.73 1.19 7.35
CA ASP A 8 -2.36 1.72 7.35
C ASP A 8 -1.72 1.64 5.96
N LEU A 9 -1.88 0.50 5.28
CA LEU A 9 -1.40 0.35 3.90
C LEU A 9 -2.11 1.31 2.94
N GLN A 10 -3.44 1.45 3.07
CA GLN A 10 -4.20 2.41 2.28
C GLN A 10 -3.68 3.84 2.49
N ASN A 11 -3.53 4.27 3.74
CA ASN A 11 -3.04 5.61 4.09
C ASN A 11 -1.62 5.87 3.56
N ALA A 12 -0.73 4.88 3.66
CA ALA A 12 0.63 4.99 3.13
C ALA A 12 0.64 5.14 1.60
N LEU A 13 -0.17 4.34 0.90
CA LEU A 13 -0.34 4.42 -0.56
C LEU A 13 -0.93 5.76 -1.01
N GLU A 14 -2.00 6.23 -0.36
CA GLU A 14 -2.64 7.53 -0.66
C GLU A 14 -1.67 8.68 -0.43
N THR A 15 -0.97 8.68 0.70
CA THR A 15 0.01 9.71 1.04
C THR A 15 1.13 9.74 0.02
N MET A 16 1.68 8.58 -0.35
CA MET A 16 2.74 8.48 -1.34
C MET A 16 2.29 9.04 -2.69
N LEU A 17 1.12 8.62 -3.20
CA LEU A 17 0.60 9.07 -4.49
C LEU A 17 0.33 10.58 -4.48
N ASN A 18 -0.19 11.12 -3.38
CA ASN A 18 -0.38 12.57 -3.23
C ASN A 18 0.95 13.34 -3.14
N ARG A 19 1.99 12.76 -2.52
CA ARG A 19 3.33 13.37 -2.50
C ARG A 19 3.97 13.36 -3.88
N ILE A 20 3.77 12.31 -4.68
CA ILE A 20 4.23 12.27 -6.08
C ILE A 20 3.62 13.43 -6.89
N THR A 21 2.31 13.68 -6.76
CA THR A 21 1.64 14.74 -7.52
C THR A 21 2.04 16.15 -7.06
N THR A 22 2.44 16.30 -5.80
CA THR A 22 2.85 17.59 -5.21
C THR A 22 4.37 17.81 -5.21
N GLY A 23 5.17 16.83 -5.66
CA GLY A 23 6.63 16.90 -5.67
C GLY A 23 7.28 16.73 -4.29
N GLY A 24 6.60 16.09 -3.35
CA GLY A 24 7.10 15.79 -2.00
C GLY A 24 7.98 14.53 -1.93
N ASP A 25 8.75 14.40 -0.85
CA ASP A 25 9.57 13.21 -0.57
C ASP A 25 8.68 12.00 -0.19
N ILE A 26 8.93 10.85 -0.82
CA ILE A 26 8.16 9.61 -0.66
C ILE A 26 8.92 8.51 0.07
N THR A 27 10.16 8.78 0.52
CA THR A 27 11.07 7.76 1.07
C THR A 27 10.46 7.03 2.26
N GLU A 28 9.85 7.78 3.19
CA GLU A 28 9.17 7.23 4.36
C GLU A 28 8.01 6.30 3.97
N GLN A 29 7.17 6.72 3.02
CA GLN A 29 6.01 5.93 2.59
C GLN A 29 6.44 4.66 1.87
N LEU A 30 7.52 4.70 1.08
CA LEU A 30 8.08 3.51 0.44
C LEU A 30 8.53 2.48 1.49
N LEU A 31 9.25 2.91 2.52
CA LEU A 31 9.68 2.03 3.61
C LEU A 31 8.49 1.44 4.36
N MET A 32 7.47 2.26 4.67
CA MET A 32 6.25 1.79 5.32
C MET A 32 5.51 0.76 4.46
N ILE A 33 5.35 1.02 3.15
CA ILE A 33 4.68 0.11 2.23
C ILE A 33 5.44 -1.21 2.11
N GLU A 34 6.77 -1.19 2.01
CA GLU A 34 7.58 -2.41 1.96
C GLU A 34 7.43 -3.24 3.24
N GLN A 35 7.53 -2.60 4.41
CA GLN A 35 7.35 -3.27 5.70
C GLN A 35 5.94 -3.87 5.84
N LEU A 36 4.90 -3.07 5.59
CA LEU A 36 3.51 -3.53 5.65
C LEU A 36 3.24 -4.66 4.66
N SER A 37 3.81 -4.59 3.45
CA SER A 37 3.65 -5.65 2.42
C SER A 37 4.20 -6.98 2.91
N THR A 38 5.35 -6.97 3.59
CA THR A 38 5.92 -8.18 4.21
C THR A 38 5.08 -8.68 5.38
N ASP A 39 4.62 -7.78 6.25
CA ASP A 39 3.87 -8.15 7.46
C ASP A 39 2.51 -8.78 7.13
N ILE A 40 1.87 -8.33 6.04
CA ILE A 40 0.56 -8.84 5.63
C ILE A 40 0.64 -9.99 4.64
N GLU A 41 1.79 -10.31 4.04
CA GLU A 41 1.92 -11.21 2.88
C GLU A 41 1.18 -12.55 3.08
N SER A 42 1.33 -13.18 4.24
CA SER A 42 0.73 -14.48 4.55
C SER A 42 -0.80 -14.44 4.76
N THR A 43 -1.37 -13.26 4.96
CA THR A 43 -2.77 -13.09 5.38
C THR A 43 -3.56 -12.09 4.55
N ALA A 44 -2.94 -11.44 3.58
CA ALA A 44 -3.57 -10.53 2.63
C ALA A 44 -4.21 -11.29 1.47
N PRO A 45 -5.25 -10.74 0.82
CA PRO A 45 -5.81 -11.32 -0.39
C PRO A 45 -4.75 -11.48 -1.48
N THR A 46 -4.77 -12.60 -2.21
CA THR A 46 -3.81 -12.91 -3.27
C THR A 46 -3.66 -11.79 -4.30
N MET A 47 -4.77 -11.13 -4.66
CA MET A 47 -4.76 -10.00 -5.61
C MET A 47 -4.02 -8.78 -5.06
N LEU A 48 -4.19 -8.46 -3.77
CA LEU A 48 -3.46 -7.37 -3.13
C LEU A 48 -1.96 -7.64 -3.13
N ASN A 49 -1.54 -8.85 -2.72
CA ASN A 49 -0.14 -9.27 -2.77
C ASN A 49 0.44 -9.15 -4.18
N HIS A 50 -0.32 -9.58 -5.20
CA HIS A 50 0.11 -9.45 -6.59
C HIS A 50 0.37 -8.00 -6.99
N TYR A 51 -0.50 -7.06 -6.60
CA TYR A 51 -0.30 -5.64 -6.90
C TYR A 51 0.91 -5.06 -6.16
N LEU A 52 1.10 -5.39 -4.88
CA LEU A 52 2.22 -4.92 -4.07
C LEU A 52 3.56 -5.42 -4.61
N GLN A 53 3.68 -6.72 -4.94
CA GLN A 53 4.88 -7.31 -5.53
C GLN A 53 5.27 -6.68 -6.87
N ARG A 54 4.28 -6.27 -7.67
CA ARG A 54 4.51 -5.59 -8.96
C ARG A 54 4.69 -4.07 -8.82
N LYS A 55 4.70 -3.53 -7.59
CA LYS A 55 4.71 -2.09 -7.31
C LYS A 55 3.59 -1.34 -8.04
N SER A 56 2.45 -2.01 -8.26
CA SER A 56 1.26 -1.45 -8.89
C SER A 56 0.42 -0.74 -7.85
N TYR A 57 1.00 0.30 -7.23
CA TYR A 57 0.46 0.95 -6.03
C TYR A 57 -0.90 1.60 -6.23
N THR A 58 -1.19 2.12 -7.43
CA THR A 58 -2.55 2.60 -7.76
C THR A 58 -3.57 1.48 -7.72
N LYS A 59 -3.26 0.31 -8.29
CA LYS A 59 -4.17 -0.86 -8.26
C LYS A 59 -4.32 -1.45 -6.86
N ALA A 60 -3.23 -1.47 -6.09
CA ALA A 60 -3.28 -1.88 -4.69
C ALA A 60 -4.20 -0.96 -3.88
N LEU A 61 -4.11 0.36 -4.11
CA LEU A 61 -4.98 1.34 -3.47
C LEU A 61 -6.44 1.17 -3.89
N ASP A 62 -6.72 1.04 -5.19
CA ASP A 62 -8.08 0.83 -5.70
C ASP A 62 -8.69 -0.44 -5.07
N PHE A 63 -7.92 -1.52 -5.01
CA PHE A 63 -8.36 -2.78 -4.37
C PHE A 63 -8.70 -2.61 -2.89
N LEU A 64 -7.91 -1.83 -2.14
CA LEU A 64 -8.15 -1.57 -0.72
C LEU A 64 -9.41 -0.71 -0.48
N LYS A 65 -9.75 0.18 -1.41
CA LYS A 65 -10.94 1.04 -1.32
C LYS A 65 -12.25 0.28 -1.58
N ASP A 66 -12.17 -0.81 -2.35
CA ASP A 66 -13.31 -1.63 -2.72
C ASP A 66 -13.56 -2.80 -1.74
N MET A 67 -12.67 -3.00 -0.75
CA MET A 67 -12.81 -4.01 0.32
C MET A 67 -13.77 -3.57 1.43
#